data_AF-A0A660LI51-F1
#
_entry.id   AF-A0A660LI51-F1
#
_cell.length_a   1.000
_cell.length_b   1.000
_cell.length_c   1.000
_cell.angle_alpha   90.00
_cell.angle_beta   90.00
_cell.angle_gamma   90.00
#
_symmetry.space_group_name_H-M   'P 1'
#
loop_
_entity.id
_entity.type
_entity.pdbx_description
1 polymer ?
#
loop_
_entity_poly.entity_id
_entity_poly.type
_entity_poly.pdbx_seq_one_letter_code
_entity_poly.pdbx_strand_id
1 'polypeptide(L)'
;MVYETFEADLSGDLRARLRTLSDRVPRAGRMDPYRIAMNKLGLDEPTPAEAALRDRLVRGRYRSHGFLADALLIALVETGVGVWATNDASLRVEGTDVVGETLRVHVFSSVLPPVAAGRVTLFALVVPGVSELEVREALWTARELLGG
;
A
#
# COMPACT_ATOMS: atom_id res chain seq x y z
N MET A 1 0.00 14.28 -6.36
CA MET A 1 0.14 12.90 -6.88
C MET A 1 1.47 12.82 -7.59
N VAL A 2 2.31 11.85 -7.22
CA VAL A 2 3.59 11.57 -7.88
C VAL A 2 3.50 10.18 -8.49
N TYR A 3 4.00 9.99 -9.70
CA TYR A 3 3.90 8.71 -10.41
C TYR A 3 5.19 8.36 -11.15
N GLU A 4 5.38 7.06 -11.38
CA GLU A 4 6.49 6.50 -12.14
C GLU A 4 6.00 5.32 -12.98
N THR A 5 6.51 5.16 -14.21
CA THR A 5 6.11 4.06 -15.11
C THR A 5 7.33 3.23 -15.51
N PHE A 6 7.20 1.91 -15.45
CA PHE A 6 8.26 0.96 -15.76
C PHE A 6 7.68 -0.38 -16.21
N GLU A 7 8.55 -1.29 -16.67
CA GLU A 7 8.18 -2.68 -16.95
C GLU A 7 8.28 -3.50 -15.66
N ALA A 8 7.16 -4.07 -15.23
CA ALA A 8 7.07 -4.87 -14.01
C ALA A 8 7.01 -6.37 -14.31
N ASP A 9 7.79 -7.14 -13.54
CA ASP A 9 7.65 -8.59 -13.41
C ASP A 9 6.84 -8.90 -12.14
N LEU A 10 5.71 -9.59 -12.30
CA LEU A 10 4.82 -9.91 -11.19
C LEU A 10 4.99 -11.35 -10.67
N SER A 11 6.06 -12.05 -11.05
CA SER A 11 6.25 -13.49 -10.82
C SER A 11 7.04 -13.88 -9.56
N GLY A 12 7.51 -12.92 -8.76
CA GLY A 12 8.36 -13.21 -7.59
C GLY A 12 7.62 -13.69 -6.33
N ASP A 13 8.38 -13.84 -5.23
CA ASP A 13 7.85 -14.16 -3.88
C ASP A 13 8.51 -13.30 -2.80
N LEU A 14 7.69 -12.63 -1.97
CA LEU A 14 8.13 -11.73 -0.90
C LEU A 14 7.75 -12.23 0.50
N ARG A 15 7.28 -13.48 0.63
CA ARG A 15 6.86 -14.07 1.92
C ARG A 15 7.94 -14.05 2.98
N ALA A 16 9.20 -14.29 2.58
CA ALA A 16 10.33 -14.23 3.50
C ALA A 16 10.52 -12.82 4.08
N ARG A 17 10.43 -11.78 3.23
CA ARG A 17 10.58 -10.38 3.65
C ARG A 17 9.41 -9.91 4.52
N LEU A 18 8.18 -10.30 4.18
CA LEU A 18 7.01 -10.06 5.03
C LEU A 18 7.14 -10.70 6.41
N ARG A 19 7.79 -11.86 6.52
CA ARG A 19 8.08 -12.50 7.81
C ARG A 19 9.06 -11.66 8.63
N THR A 20 10.18 -11.26 8.04
CA THR A 20 11.17 -10.39 8.71
C THR A 20 10.55 -9.07 9.17
N LEU A 21 9.73 -8.43 8.34
CA LEU A 21 9.01 -7.22 8.74
C LEU A 21 8.02 -7.49 9.87
N SER A 22 7.36 -8.65 9.84
CA SER A 22 6.47 -9.04 10.92
C SER A 22 7.23 -9.14 12.24
N ASP A 23 8.45 -9.68 12.27
CA ASP A 23 9.19 -9.89 13.53
C ASP A 23 9.62 -8.57 14.22
N ARG A 24 9.58 -7.43 13.53
CA ARG A 24 9.97 -6.11 14.08
C ARG A 24 8.99 -5.51 15.10
N VAL A 25 7.73 -5.96 15.12
CA VAL A 25 6.67 -5.33 15.94
C VAL A 25 6.05 -6.37 16.89
N PRO A 26 6.04 -6.16 18.21
CA PRO A 26 5.35 -7.07 19.14
C PRO A 26 3.85 -7.18 18.83
N ARG A 27 3.28 -8.39 18.96
CA ARG A 27 1.86 -8.63 18.74
C ARG A 27 1.00 -8.00 19.86
N ALA A 28 -0.10 -7.32 19.49
CA ALA A 28 -1.14 -6.98 20.46
C ALA A 28 -1.88 -8.27 20.88
N GLY A 29 -2.26 -8.40 22.15
CA GLY A 29 -2.94 -9.59 22.68
C GLY A 29 -4.28 -9.92 21.99
N ARG A 30 -5.16 -10.69 22.64
CA ARG A 30 -6.47 -11.08 22.06
C ARG A 30 -7.43 -9.92 21.70
N MET A 31 -7.12 -8.70 22.13
CA MET A 31 -7.92 -7.49 21.92
C MET A 31 -7.49 -6.79 20.63
N ASP A 32 -8.42 -6.12 19.94
CA ASP A 32 -8.14 -5.21 18.82
C ASP A 32 -8.09 -3.76 19.35
N PRO A 33 -6.95 -3.30 19.91
CA PRO A 33 -6.85 -1.98 20.53
C PRO A 33 -7.06 -0.86 19.52
N TYR A 34 -6.72 -1.12 18.24
CA TYR A 34 -6.88 -0.15 17.17
C TYR A 34 -8.36 0.11 16.87
N ARG A 35 -9.18 -0.94 16.72
CA ARG A 35 -10.63 -0.78 16.57
C ARG A 35 -11.27 -0.06 17.76
N ILE A 36 -10.79 -0.32 18.98
CA ILE A 36 -11.28 0.38 20.18
C ILE A 36 -10.91 1.87 20.11
N ALA A 37 -9.69 2.20 19.70
CA ALA A 37 -9.24 3.59 19.54
C ALA A 37 -10.06 4.34 18.48
N MET A 38 -10.25 3.75 17.29
CA MET A 38 -11.05 4.34 16.21
C MET A 38 -12.48 4.63 16.65
N ASN A 39 -13.13 3.64 17.29
CA ASN A 39 -14.48 3.82 17.84
C ASN A 39 -14.56 4.94 18.88
N LYS A 40 -13.53 5.09 19.72
CA LYS A 40 -13.49 6.17 20.73
C LYS A 40 -13.25 7.55 20.13
N LEU A 41 -12.49 7.62 19.04
CA LEU A 41 -12.15 8.86 18.35
C LEU A 41 -13.20 9.28 17.31
N GLY A 42 -14.18 8.43 17.01
CA GLY A 42 -15.23 8.70 16.03
C GLY A 42 -14.70 8.76 14.59
N LEU A 43 -13.61 8.02 14.31
CA LEU A 43 -13.02 7.94 12.99
C LEU A 43 -13.65 6.77 12.23
N ASP A 44 -14.12 7.04 11.00
CA ASP A 44 -14.60 6.02 10.07
C ASP A 44 -13.43 5.31 9.35
N GLU A 45 -13.74 4.22 8.64
CA GLU A 45 -12.85 3.21 8.01
C GLU A 45 -11.32 3.47 7.99
N PRO A 46 -10.50 2.48 8.42
CA PRO A 46 -9.05 2.65 8.45
C PRO A 46 -8.48 2.89 7.05
N THR A 47 -7.52 3.82 6.96
CA THR A 47 -6.67 3.97 5.77
C THR A 47 -5.90 2.67 5.47
N PRO A 48 -5.27 2.50 4.29
CA PRO A 48 -4.58 1.26 3.95
C PRO A 48 -3.38 1.00 4.87
N ALA A 49 -2.68 2.07 5.26
CA ALA A 49 -1.60 2.03 6.24
C ALA A 49 -2.09 1.48 7.60
N GLU A 50 -3.22 2.00 8.04
CA GLU A 50 -3.86 1.61 9.29
C GLU A 50 -4.45 0.20 9.24
N ALA A 51 -5.04 -0.20 8.11
CA ALA A 51 -5.53 -1.54 7.88
C ALA A 51 -4.38 -2.55 7.91
N ALA A 52 -3.24 -2.24 7.28
CA ALA A 52 -2.02 -3.04 7.32
C ALA A 52 -1.45 -3.15 8.75
N LEU A 53 -1.34 -2.02 9.46
CA LEU A 53 -0.88 -1.98 10.84
C LEU A 53 -1.81 -2.77 11.77
N ARG A 54 -3.13 -2.58 11.65
CA ARG A 54 -4.15 -3.30 12.41
C ARG A 54 -4.08 -4.81 12.14
N ASP A 55 -4.02 -5.20 10.87
CA ASP A 55 -3.87 -6.60 10.46
C ASP A 55 -2.64 -7.22 11.12
N ARG A 56 -1.52 -6.49 11.14
CA ARG A 56 -0.31 -6.91 11.85
C ARG A 56 -0.50 -6.97 13.36
N LEU A 57 -1.10 -5.96 13.99
CA LEU A 57 -1.30 -5.88 15.44
C LEU A 57 -2.17 -7.03 15.95
N VAL A 58 -3.29 -7.29 15.28
CA VAL A 58 -4.28 -8.30 15.68
C VAL A 58 -3.79 -9.72 15.35
N ARG A 59 -3.25 -9.91 14.14
CA ARG A 59 -2.92 -11.25 13.62
C ARG A 59 -1.48 -11.68 13.89
N GLY A 60 -0.61 -10.76 14.31
CA GLY A 60 0.79 -11.04 14.60
C GLY A 60 1.68 -11.17 13.36
N ARG A 61 1.15 -11.00 12.15
CA ARG A 61 1.90 -11.10 10.90
C ARG A 61 1.23 -10.38 9.73
N TYR A 62 2.02 -9.92 8.77
CA TYR A 62 1.54 -9.55 7.45
C TYR A 62 1.18 -10.82 6.66
N ARG A 63 -0.02 -10.85 6.04
CA ARG A 63 -0.44 -11.96 5.18
C ARG A 63 -0.06 -11.66 3.73
N SER A 64 0.45 -12.66 3.05
CA SER A 64 0.72 -12.57 1.61
C SER A 64 -0.59 -12.64 0.83
N HIS A 65 -0.77 -11.71 -0.11
CA HIS A 65 -1.94 -11.64 -1.00
C HIS A 65 -1.55 -11.66 -2.49
N GLY A 66 -0.33 -12.11 -2.78
CA GLY A 66 0.25 -12.12 -4.13
C GLY A 66 1.36 -11.10 -4.26
N PHE A 67 2.26 -11.32 -5.21
CA PHE A 67 3.53 -10.60 -5.29
C PHE A 67 3.35 -9.07 -5.36
N LEU A 68 2.45 -8.59 -6.22
CA LEU A 68 2.17 -7.16 -6.32
C LEU A 68 1.66 -6.56 -5.00
N ALA A 69 0.65 -7.18 -4.39
CA ALA A 69 0.08 -6.71 -3.14
C ALA A 69 1.13 -6.73 -2.02
N ASP A 70 2.01 -7.72 -2.00
CA ASP A 70 3.08 -7.86 -1.02
C ASP A 70 4.16 -6.79 -1.22
N ALA A 71 4.52 -6.45 -2.45
CA ALA A 71 5.47 -5.38 -2.77
C ALA A 71 4.96 -4.01 -2.34
N LEU A 72 3.70 -3.69 -2.66
CA LEU A 72 3.07 -2.43 -2.24
C LEU A 72 2.91 -2.35 -0.72
N LEU A 73 2.58 -3.47 -0.06
CA LEU A 73 2.54 -3.56 1.40
C LEU A 73 3.92 -3.32 2.03
N ILE A 74 4.98 -3.88 1.46
CA ILE A 74 6.35 -3.66 1.94
C ILE A 74 6.73 -2.19 1.80
N ALA A 75 6.50 -1.57 0.65
CA ALA A 75 6.76 -0.15 0.44
C ALA A 75 6.02 0.72 1.46
N LEU A 76 4.73 0.43 1.70
CA LEU A 76 3.94 1.11 2.70
C LEU A 76 4.49 0.94 4.13
N VAL A 77 4.86 -0.27 4.51
CA VAL A 77 5.35 -0.57 5.88
C VAL A 77 6.73 0.03 6.11
N GLU A 78 7.60 0.05 5.10
CA GLU A 78 8.97 0.57 5.22
C GLU A 78 9.01 2.11 5.17
N THR A 79 8.09 2.76 4.46
CA THR A 79 8.12 4.23 4.23
C THR A 79 6.97 5.01 4.85
N GLY A 80 5.90 4.34 5.25
CA GLY A 80 4.66 4.99 5.72
C GLY A 80 3.80 5.58 4.60
N VAL A 81 4.24 5.52 3.33
CA VAL A 81 3.52 6.10 2.19
C VAL A 81 2.78 4.99 1.42
N GLY A 82 1.48 5.19 1.21
CA GLY A 82 0.67 4.29 0.40
C GLY A 82 0.97 4.42 -1.09
N VAL A 83 1.42 3.32 -1.70
CA VAL A 83 1.70 3.22 -3.14
C VAL A 83 0.66 2.31 -3.80
N TRP A 84 0.21 2.71 -4.98
CA TRP A 84 -0.70 1.95 -5.81
C TRP A 84 -0.05 1.65 -7.16
N ALA A 85 -0.51 0.59 -7.80
CA ALA A 85 -0.09 0.18 -9.13
C ALA A 85 -1.28 0.13 -10.08
N THR A 86 -1.05 0.40 -11.36
CA THR A 86 -2.05 0.26 -12.43
C THR A 86 -1.36 -0.02 -13.77
N ASN A 87 -2.05 -0.65 -14.72
CA ASN A 87 -1.62 -0.62 -16.13
C ASN A 87 -2.19 0.58 -16.91
N ASP A 88 -3.11 1.33 -16.29
CA ASP A 88 -3.78 2.47 -16.90
C ASP A 88 -2.97 3.76 -16.66
N ALA A 89 -2.34 4.27 -17.71
CA ALA A 89 -1.55 5.51 -17.63
C ALA A 89 -2.43 6.79 -17.60
N SER A 90 -3.75 6.69 -17.75
CA SER A 90 -4.67 7.83 -17.80
C SER A 90 -5.18 8.29 -16.43
N LEU A 91 -4.68 7.69 -15.33
CA LEU A 91 -5.18 7.95 -13.99
C LEU A 91 -5.11 9.44 -13.60
N ARG A 92 -6.20 9.90 -13.00
CA ARG A 92 -6.34 11.24 -12.43
C ARG A 92 -7.10 11.18 -11.11
N VAL A 93 -6.91 12.20 -10.28
CA VAL A 93 -7.66 12.36 -9.03
C VAL A 93 -8.87 13.25 -9.31
N GLU A 94 -10.06 12.78 -8.93
CA GLU A 94 -11.33 13.52 -9.01
C GLU A 94 -11.98 13.57 -7.62
N GLY A 95 -11.92 14.73 -6.95
CA GLY A 95 -12.41 14.84 -5.59
C GLY A 95 -11.68 13.90 -4.64
N THR A 96 -12.41 12.92 -4.09
CA THR A 96 -11.88 11.87 -3.20
C THR A 96 -11.64 10.54 -3.91
N ASP A 97 -11.71 10.50 -5.24
CA ASP A 97 -11.54 9.27 -6.02
C ASP A 97 -10.31 9.34 -6.93
N VAL A 98 -9.69 8.19 -7.17
CA VAL A 98 -8.75 7.96 -8.28
C VAL A 98 -9.53 7.33 -9.42
N VAL A 99 -9.50 7.95 -10.59
CA VAL A 99 -10.28 7.58 -11.77
C VAL A 99 -9.36 7.34 -12.96
N GLY A 100 -9.57 6.23 -13.65
CA GLY A 100 -9.00 5.86 -14.94
C GLY A 100 -10.08 5.54 -15.96
N GLU A 101 -9.68 4.97 -17.10
CA GLU A 101 -10.59 4.53 -18.15
C GLU A 101 -11.52 3.41 -17.68
N THR A 102 -10.99 2.50 -16.85
CA THR A 102 -11.74 1.33 -16.34
C THR A 102 -11.79 1.26 -14.82
N LEU A 103 -11.20 2.22 -14.12
CA LEU A 103 -11.01 2.19 -12.68
C LEU A 103 -11.66 3.41 -12.03
N ARG A 104 -12.42 3.20 -10.95
CA ARG A 104 -12.78 4.25 -9.98
C ARG A 104 -12.68 3.67 -8.59
N VAL A 105 -11.81 4.25 -7.76
CA VAL A 105 -11.64 3.82 -6.38
C VAL A 105 -11.45 5.02 -5.48
N HIS A 106 -12.07 5.00 -4.30
CA HIS A 106 -11.84 6.01 -3.27
C HIS A 106 -10.34 6.07 -2.93
N VAL A 107 -9.80 7.29 -2.87
CA VAL A 107 -8.46 7.61 -2.36
C VAL A 107 -8.31 6.97 -0.98
N PHE A 108 -7.19 6.27 -0.76
CA PHE A 108 -6.96 5.50 0.47
C PHE A 108 -7.87 4.28 0.66
N SER A 109 -8.53 3.77 -0.37
CA SER A 109 -9.11 2.42 -0.30
C SER A 109 -8.01 1.36 -0.13
N SER A 110 -8.33 0.29 0.60
CA SER A 110 -7.48 -0.91 0.68
C SER A 110 -7.62 -1.83 -0.54
N VAL A 111 -8.57 -1.54 -1.43
CA VAL A 111 -8.79 -2.30 -2.66
C VAL A 111 -7.80 -1.86 -3.72
N LEU A 112 -6.91 -2.77 -4.10
CA LEU A 112 -5.99 -2.57 -5.21
C LEU A 112 -6.70 -2.88 -6.53
N PRO A 113 -6.52 -2.05 -7.57
CA PRO A 113 -6.96 -2.40 -8.92
C PRO A 113 -6.25 -3.68 -9.39
N PRO A 114 -6.89 -4.49 -10.25
CA PRO A 114 -6.20 -5.59 -10.92
C PRO A 114 -5.12 -5.03 -11.84
N VAL A 115 -3.92 -5.60 -11.77
CA VAL A 115 -2.76 -5.22 -12.59
C VAL A 115 -2.15 -6.48 -13.19
N ALA A 116 -1.87 -6.43 -14.49
CA ALA A 116 -1.15 -7.44 -15.25
C ALA A 116 0.34 -7.08 -15.37
N ALA A 117 1.17 -8.09 -15.63
CA ALA A 117 2.59 -7.90 -15.92
C ALA A 117 2.81 -7.07 -17.20
N GLY A 118 3.98 -6.44 -17.32
CA GLY A 118 4.32 -5.51 -18.40
C GLY A 118 4.36 -4.06 -17.90
N ARG A 119 3.91 -3.12 -18.73
CA ARG A 119 3.94 -1.69 -18.38
C ARG A 119 3.01 -1.37 -17.22
N VAL A 120 3.61 -0.95 -16.10
CA VAL A 120 2.92 -0.58 -14.87
C VAL A 120 3.28 0.85 -14.49
N THR A 121 2.29 1.61 -14.05
CA THR A 121 2.45 2.92 -13.43
C THR A 121 2.21 2.78 -11.93
N LEU A 122 3.21 3.15 -11.13
CA LEU A 122 3.06 3.35 -9.69
C LEU A 122 2.67 4.80 -9.42
N PHE A 123 1.81 5.00 -8.42
CA PHE A 123 1.48 6.33 -7.95
C PHE A 123 1.34 6.37 -6.42
N ALA A 124 1.69 7.52 -5.86
CA ALA A 124 1.52 7.84 -4.45
C ALA A 124 0.54 9.01 -4.29
N LEU A 125 -0.44 8.83 -3.40
CA LEU A 125 -1.35 9.87 -2.97
C LEU A 125 -0.78 10.51 -1.71
N VAL A 126 -0.54 11.83 -1.79
CA VAL A 126 0.26 12.55 -0.80
C VAL A 126 -0.58 13.66 -0.23
N VAL A 127 -0.63 13.75 1.10
CA VAL A 127 -1.26 14.87 1.81
C VAL A 127 -0.23 15.97 2.11
N PRO A 128 -0.66 17.23 2.31
CA PRO A 128 0.26 18.28 2.72
C PRO A 128 1.06 17.90 3.98
N GLY A 129 2.39 18.04 3.92
CA GLY A 129 3.29 17.76 5.04
C GLY A 129 4.15 16.50 4.88
N VAL A 130 3.82 15.60 3.96
CA VAL A 130 4.72 14.49 3.58
C VAL A 130 5.79 15.02 2.63
N SER A 131 7.06 14.68 2.88
CA SER A 131 8.17 15.15 2.07
C SER A 131 8.23 14.45 0.71
N GLU A 132 8.75 15.15 -0.31
CA GLU A 132 8.95 14.56 -1.63
C GLU A 132 9.92 13.36 -1.58
N LEU A 133 10.89 13.39 -0.66
CA LEU A 133 11.83 12.29 -0.47
C LEU A 133 11.13 11.02 0.01
N GLU A 134 10.28 11.09 1.03
CA GLU A 134 9.51 9.93 1.53
C GLU A 134 8.64 9.32 0.42
N VAL A 135 8.00 10.17 -0.37
CA VAL A 135 7.18 9.73 -1.52
C VAL A 135 8.03 9.00 -2.56
N ARG A 136 9.20 9.53 -2.85
CA ARG A 136 10.11 8.98 -3.86
C ARG A 136 10.77 7.69 -3.39
N GLU A 137 11.14 7.58 -2.11
CA GLU A 137 11.62 6.34 -1.50
C GLU A 137 10.56 5.23 -1.54
N ALA A 138 9.29 5.57 -1.34
CA ALA A 138 8.20 4.61 -1.44
C ALA A 138 8.02 4.08 -2.87
N LEU A 139 8.03 4.98 -3.85
CA LEU A 139 7.95 4.62 -5.27
C LEU A 139 9.16 3.77 -5.70
N TRP A 140 10.37 4.14 -5.28
CA TRP A 140 11.59 3.36 -5.56
C TRP A 140 11.56 1.99 -4.92
N THR A 141 11.16 1.88 -3.66
CA THR A 141 11.07 0.60 -2.95
C THR A 141 10.08 -0.33 -3.66
N ALA A 142 8.91 0.18 -4.04
CA ALA A 142 7.93 -0.60 -4.79
C ALA A 142 8.45 -0.98 -6.18
N ARG A 143 9.11 -0.06 -6.89
CA ARG A 143 9.70 -0.32 -8.21
C ARG A 143 10.80 -1.37 -8.16
N GLU A 144 11.75 -1.27 -7.25
CA GLU A 144 12.83 -2.25 -7.09
C GLU A 144 12.28 -3.65 -6.83
N LEU A 145 11.26 -3.76 -5.98
CA LEU A 145 10.61 -5.05 -5.71
C LEU A 145 9.86 -5.61 -6.93
N LEU A 146 9.34 -4.76 -7.81
CA LEU A 146 8.51 -5.16 -8.96
C LEU A 146 9.27 -5.24 -10.30
N GLY A 147 10.42 -4.60 -10.42
CA GLY A 147 11.19 -4.50 -11.66
C GLY A 147 12.48 -5.33 -11.64
N GLY A 148 12.98 -5.69 -10.46
CA GLY A 148 14.35 -6.20 -10.29
C GLY A 148 15.37 -5.08 -10.20
#